data_AF-A0A1B9FFZ9-F1
#
_entry.id   AF-A0A1B9FFZ9-F1
#
_cell.length_a   1.000
_cell.length_b   1.000
_cell.length_c   1.000
_cell.angle_alpha   90.00
_cell.angle_beta   90.00
_cell.angle_gamma   90.00
#
_symmetry.space_group_name_H-M   'P 1'
#
loop_
_entity.id
_entity.type
_entity.pdbx_description
1 polymer ?
#
loop_
_entity_poly.entity_id
_entity_poly.type
_entity_poly.pdbx_seq_one_letter_code
_entity_poly.pdbx_strand_id
1 'polypeptide(L)'
;MSVSESVTQAWSDMNKMADKMFKEYGLSLELPPKSFQEMKAEFVEFEPPKRLVVRIPYDSRFTNPVGIFQGGMLCTALDNTFGPLSYLAAKRPCVTTDLSTQFFRTFSPKDEYVLIEAKVVSKSPAMMTMQAEVRNPKNKLVAISTTSVLILQESMLKRMTSKQEQED
;
A
#
# COMPACT_ATOMS: atom_id res chain seq x y z
N MET A 1 19.74 -7.96 -5.29
CA MET A 1 19.64 -6.63 -5.93
C MET A 1 19.85 -5.60 -4.83
N SER A 2 20.75 -4.63 -5.03
CA SER A 2 20.91 -3.52 -4.09
C SER A 2 19.59 -2.76 -3.98
N VAL A 3 19.11 -2.51 -2.76
CA VAL A 3 17.94 -1.66 -2.52
C VAL A 3 18.26 -0.27 -3.08
N SER A 4 17.40 0.27 -3.94
CA SER A 4 17.62 1.59 -4.53
C SER A 4 17.59 2.68 -3.46
N GLU A 5 18.35 3.76 -3.63
CA GLU A 5 18.38 4.88 -2.68
C GLU A 5 16.97 5.43 -2.42
N SER A 6 16.12 5.47 -3.45
CA SER A 6 14.72 5.88 -3.32
C SER A 6 13.91 4.99 -2.39
N VAL A 7 14.13 3.68 -2.39
CA VAL A 7 13.40 2.75 -1.51
C VAL A 7 13.91 2.87 -0.07
N THR A 8 15.21 3.04 0.12
CA THR A 8 15.80 3.34 1.44
C THR A 8 15.21 4.62 2.02
N GLN A 9 15.05 5.65 1.18
CA GLN A 9 14.40 6.91 1.57
C GLN A 9 12.94 6.71 1.99
N ALA A 10 12.16 5.92 1.24
CA ALA A 10 10.77 5.61 1.59
C ALA A 10 10.66 4.98 2.99
N TRP A 11 11.48 3.96 3.28
CA TRP A 11 11.48 3.32 4.59
C TRP A 11 11.94 4.25 5.71
N SER A 12 12.94 5.11 5.44
CA SER A 12 13.36 6.13 6.40
C SER A 12 12.20 7.06 6.76
N ASP A 13 11.42 7.52 5.78
CA ASP A 13 10.29 8.42 5.99
C ASP A 13 9.12 7.72 6.71
N MET A 14 8.86 6.45 6.40
CA MET A 14 7.87 5.64 7.13
C MET A 14 8.23 5.47 8.61
N ASN A 15 9.50 5.14 8.90
CA ASN A 15 9.97 4.95 10.27
C ASN A 15 9.93 6.27 11.06
N LYS A 16 10.34 7.39 10.46
CA LYS A 16 10.21 8.72 11.09
C LYS A 16 8.75 9.07 11.39
N MET A 17 7.83 8.72 10.51
CA MET A 17 6.40 8.94 10.72
C MET A 17 5.89 8.06 11.87
N ALA A 18 6.27 6.78 11.94
CA ALA A 18 5.91 5.89 13.04
C ALA A 18 6.44 6.38 14.39
N ASP A 19 7.72 6.78 14.46
CA ASP A 19 8.33 7.37 15.67
C ASP A 19 7.57 8.61 16.13
N LYS A 20 7.15 9.45 15.17
CA LYS A 20 6.33 10.62 15.46
C LYS A 20 4.97 10.23 16.04
N MET A 21 4.30 9.23 15.45
CA MET A 21 3.00 8.76 15.94
C MET A 21 3.10 8.19 17.36
N PHE A 22 4.17 7.45 17.66
CA PHE A 22 4.43 6.95 19.01
C PHE A 22 4.71 8.08 20.00
N LYS A 23 5.59 9.03 19.66
CA LYS A 23 5.97 10.13 20.57
C LYS A 23 4.83 11.12 20.86
N GLU A 24 4.04 11.47 19.84
CA GLU A 24 3.00 12.49 19.98
C GLU A 24 1.66 11.91 20.44
N TYR A 25 1.37 10.66 20.08
CA TYR A 25 0.07 10.04 20.30
C TYR A 25 0.14 8.70 21.01
N GLY A 26 1.29 8.15 21.38
CA GLY A 26 1.37 6.80 21.96
C GLY A 26 0.95 5.68 21.00
N LEU A 27 0.75 5.97 19.72
CA LEU A 27 0.24 5.03 18.74
C LEU A 27 1.38 4.20 18.16
N SER A 28 1.40 2.90 18.47
CA SER A 28 2.35 1.95 17.87
C SER A 28 1.85 1.49 16.49
N LEU A 29 2.71 1.63 15.48
CA LEU A 29 2.43 1.21 14.11
C LEU A 29 3.33 0.04 13.72
N GLU A 30 2.72 -1.10 13.35
CA GLU A 30 3.44 -2.24 12.78
C GLU A 30 3.69 -1.99 11.29
N LEU A 31 4.94 -1.69 10.93
CA LEU A 31 5.37 -1.41 9.55
C LEU A 31 6.50 -2.37 9.12
N PRO A 32 6.42 -3.00 7.93
CA PRO A 32 5.22 -3.14 7.09
C PRO A 32 4.10 -3.93 7.81
N PRO A 33 2.83 -3.71 7.43
CA PRO A 33 1.73 -4.52 7.95
C PRO A 33 1.91 -6.00 7.55
N LYS A 34 1.35 -6.91 8.36
CA LYS A 34 1.44 -8.37 8.13
C LYS A 34 0.96 -8.80 6.75
N SER A 35 -0.08 -8.16 6.21
CA SER A 35 -0.58 -8.42 4.85
C SER A 35 0.48 -8.15 3.77
N PHE A 36 1.31 -7.12 3.94
CA PHE A 36 2.38 -6.77 3.02
C PHE A 36 3.50 -7.82 3.07
N GLN A 37 3.82 -8.31 4.28
CA GLN A 37 4.79 -9.38 4.50
C GLN A 37 4.30 -10.73 3.93
N GLU A 38 3.04 -11.09 4.18
CA GLU A 38 2.42 -12.33 3.72
C GLU A 38 2.41 -12.44 2.19
N MET A 39 2.20 -11.32 1.51
CA MET A 39 2.26 -11.23 0.06
C MET A 39 3.68 -11.11 -0.50
N LYS A 40 4.71 -11.10 0.37
CA LYS A 40 6.12 -10.89 -0.01
C LYS A 40 6.29 -9.66 -0.90
N ALA A 41 5.53 -8.61 -0.59
CA ALA A 41 5.53 -7.38 -1.36
C ALA A 41 6.86 -6.63 -1.13
N GLU A 42 7.34 -5.95 -2.17
CA GLU A 42 8.62 -5.23 -2.11
C GLU A 42 8.50 -3.87 -2.79
N PHE A 43 9.00 -2.82 -2.13
CA PHE A 43 9.15 -1.52 -2.78
C PHE A 43 10.27 -1.62 -3.83
N VAL A 44 9.98 -1.13 -5.04
CA VAL A 44 10.92 -1.14 -6.17
C VAL A 44 11.42 0.26 -6.48
N GLU A 45 10.50 1.22 -6.53
CA GLU A 45 10.77 2.60 -6.91
C GLU A 45 9.88 3.53 -6.09
N PHE A 46 10.43 4.67 -5.69
CA PHE A 46 9.69 5.68 -4.95
C PHE A 46 10.08 7.07 -5.45
N GLU A 47 9.07 7.88 -5.79
CA GLU A 47 9.23 9.30 -6.11
C GLU A 47 8.43 10.11 -5.08
N PRO A 48 9.07 10.62 -4.03
CA PRO A 48 8.37 11.35 -2.97
C PRO A 48 7.76 12.66 -3.50
N PRO A 49 6.52 13.01 -3.09
CA PRO A 49 5.51 12.23 -2.38
C PRO A 49 4.48 11.56 -3.32
N LYS A 50 4.79 11.46 -4.62
CA LYS A 50 3.78 11.31 -5.68
C LYS A 50 3.54 9.89 -6.13
N ARG A 51 4.55 9.02 -6.10
CA ARG A 51 4.50 7.71 -6.78
C ARG A 51 5.27 6.65 -6.01
N LEU A 52 4.69 5.45 -5.96
CA LEU A 52 5.31 4.27 -5.38
C LEU A 52 5.08 3.08 -6.33
N VAL A 53 6.13 2.30 -6.58
CA VAL A 53 6.06 1.05 -7.33
C VAL A 53 6.36 -0.11 -6.39
N VAL A 54 5.43 -1.07 -6.33
CA VAL A 54 5.55 -2.28 -5.52
C VAL A 54 5.55 -3.51 -6.42
N ARG A 55 6.47 -4.44 -6.16
CA ARG A 55 6.48 -5.77 -6.77
C ARG A 55 5.70 -6.74 -5.90
N ILE A 56 4.82 -7.51 -6.54
CA ILE A 56 4.06 -8.59 -5.91
C ILE A 56 4.40 -9.89 -6.63
N PRO A 57 5.12 -10.83 -6.00
CA PRO A 57 5.40 -12.12 -6.60
C PRO A 57 4.11 -12.95 -6.75
N TYR A 58 4.11 -13.84 -7.73
CA TYR A 58 3.06 -14.84 -7.87
C TYR A 58 3.19 -15.86 -6.73
N ASP A 59 2.08 -16.16 -6.05
CA ASP A 59 2.03 -17.18 -5.01
C ASP A 59 0.74 -18.00 -5.18
N SER A 60 0.89 -19.31 -5.35
CA SER A 60 -0.23 -20.21 -5.62
C SER A 60 -1.22 -20.27 -4.47
N ARG A 61 -0.81 -19.91 -3.24
CA ARG A 61 -1.68 -19.83 -2.06
C ARG A 61 -2.80 -18.79 -2.22
N PHE A 62 -2.61 -17.81 -3.10
CA PHE A 62 -3.59 -16.73 -3.35
C PHE A 62 -4.43 -16.96 -4.61
N THR A 63 -4.47 -18.19 -5.10
CA THR A 63 -5.24 -18.52 -6.30
C THR A 63 -6.70 -18.84 -5.97
N ASN A 64 -7.58 -18.59 -6.94
CA ASN A 64 -8.95 -19.07 -6.93
C ASN A 64 -9.00 -20.57 -7.32
N PRO A 65 -10.18 -21.23 -7.25
CA PRO A 65 -10.30 -22.67 -7.54
C PRO A 65 -9.87 -23.13 -8.93
N VAL A 66 -9.73 -22.21 -9.90
CA VAL A 66 -9.23 -22.52 -11.26
C VAL A 66 -7.75 -22.19 -11.44
N GLY A 67 -7.02 -21.92 -10.36
CA GLY A 67 -5.57 -21.72 -10.36
C GLY A 67 -5.12 -20.35 -10.87
N ILE A 68 -6.01 -19.36 -10.93
CA ILE A 68 -5.68 -17.97 -11.28
C ILE A 68 -5.57 -17.14 -10.01
N PHE A 69 -4.61 -16.21 -9.93
CA PHE A 69 -4.48 -15.31 -8.78
C PHE A 69 -5.83 -14.62 -8.50
N GLN A 70 -6.35 -14.79 -7.30
CA GLN A 70 -7.70 -14.38 -6.95
C GLN A 70 -7.83 -12.86 -7.02
N GLY A 71 -8.88 -12.36 -7.67
CA GLY A 71 -9.08 -10.92 -7.86
C GLY A 71 -9.10 -10.13 -6.55
N GLY A 72 -9.72 -10.69 -5.50
CA GLY A 72 -9.71 -10.09 -4.16
C GLY A 72 -8.30 -9.98 -3.57
N MET A 73 -7.45 -10.98 -3.77
CA MET A 73 -6.04 -10.93 -3.36
C MET A 73 -5.25 -9.88 -4.16
N LEU A 74 -5.56 -9.69 -5.45
CA LEU A 74 -4.95 -8.62 -6.23
C LEU A 74 -5.42 -7.23 -5.76
N CYS A 75 -6.66 -7.09 -5.29
CA CYS A 75 -7.11 -5.88 -4.60
C CYS A 75 -6.34 -5.65 -3.29
N THR A 76 -6.07 -6.69 -2.50
CA THR A 76 -5.21 -6.58 -1.31
C THR A 76 -3.80 -6.12 -1.68
N ALA A 77 -3.25 -6.60 -2.78
CA ALA A 77 -1.94 -6.16 -3.28
C ALA A 77 -1.92 -4.68 -3.69
N LEU A 78 -3.00 -4.21 -4.32
CA LEU A 78 -3.23 -2.81 -4.64
C LEU A 78 -3.31 -1.95 -3.37
N ASP A 79 -4.06 -2.38 -2.36
CA ASP A 79 -4.17 -1.68 -1.07
C ASP A 79 -2.82 -1.66 -0.32
N ASN A 80 -2.06 -2.77 -0.36
CA ASN A 80 -0.67 -2.85 0.10
C ASN A 80 0.28 -1.88 -0.63
N THR A 81 -0.13 -1.32 -1.78
CA THR A 81 0.61 -0.27 -2.50
C THR A 81 0.08 1.13 -2.17
N PHE A 82 -1.23 1.30 -2.13
CA PHE A 82 -1.88 2.57 -1.78
C PHE A 82 -1.66 2.99 -0.34
N GLY A 83 -1.74 2.05 0.62
CA GLY A 83 -1.51 2.29 2.04
C GLY A 83 -0.19 3.02 2.32
N PRO A 84 0.98 2.43 2.02
CA PRO A 84 2.26 3.10 2.24
C PRO A 84 2.40 4.41 1.45
N LEU A 85 1.93 4.49 0.20
CA LEU A 85 1.96 5.74 -0.57
C LEU A 85 1.14 6.85 0.13
N SER A 86 -0.04 6.53 0.65
CA SER A 86 -0.86 7.49 1.38
C SER A 86 -0.18 7.97 2.65
N TYR A 87 0.47 7.07 3.40
CA TYR A 87 1.20 7.42 4.62
C TYR A 87 2.38 8.34 4.32
N LEU A 88 3.14 8.02 3.26
CA LEU A 88 4.27 8.82 2.79
C LEU A 88 3.81 10.21 2.32
N ALA A 89 2.71 10.28 1.56
CA ALA A 89 2.19 11.54 1.03
C ALA A 89 1.47 12.40 2.10
N ALA A 90 0.82 11.76 3.08
CA ALA A 90 0.16 12.44 4.18
C ALA A 90 1.09 12.78 5.34
N LYS A 91 2.21 12.05 5.48
CA LYS A 91 3.07 12.01 6.67
C LYS A 91 2.27 11.69 7.94
N ARG A 92 1.21 10.90 7.80
CA ARG A 92 0.23 10.54 8.82
C ARG A 92 -0.45 9.21 8.44
N PRO A 93 -0.98 8.46 9.42
CA PRO A 93 -1.86 7.33 9.14
C PRO A 93 -3.08 7.74 8.32
N CYS A 94 -3.46 6.85 7.42
CA CYS A 94 -4.61 6.98 6.53
C CYS A 94 -5.43 5.69 6.57
N VAL A 95 -6.70 5.77 6.22
CA VAL A 95 -7.60 4.61 6.15
C VAL A 95 -8.30 4.61 4.80
N THR A 96 -8.25 3.48 4.09
CA THR A 96 -8.96 3.29 2.83
C THR A 96 -10.47 3.38 3.05
N THR A 97 -11.14 4.29 2.33
CA THR A 97 -12.60 4.45 2.40
C THR A 97 -13.30 3.87 1.18
N ASP A 98 -12.60 3.81 0.05
CA ASP A 98 -13.09 3.24 -1.20
C ASP A 98 -11.92 2.65 -2.00
N LEU A 99 -12.17 1.55 -2.70
CA LEU A 99 -11.23 0.92 -3.62
C LEU A 99 -12.02 0.31 -4.79
N SER A 100 -11.80 0.84 -5.99
CA SER A 100 -12.45 0.36 -7.22
C SER A 100 -11.41 -0.16 -8.20
N THR A 101 -11.59 -1.38 -8.70
CA THR A 101 -10.60 -2.07 -9.53
C THR A 101 -11.27 -2.69 -10.75
N GLN A 102 -10.64 -2.51 -11.91
CA GLN A 102 -11.03 -3.16 -13.17
C GLN A 102 -9.91 -4.10 -13.62
N PHE A 103 -10.27 -5.35 -13.97
CA PHE A 103 -9.33 -6.37 -14.41
C PHE A 103 -9.42 -6.58 -15.91
N PHE A 104 -8.28 -6.54 -16.60
CA PHE A 104 -8.16 -6.73 -18.04
C PHE A 104 -7.48 -8.05 -18.42
N ARG A 105 -6.63 -8.59 -17.53
CA ARG A 105 -5.90 -9.85 -17.73
C ARG A 105 -5.76 -10.62 -16.43
N THR A 106 -5.56 -11.92 -16.56
CA THR A 106 -5.22 -12.78 -15.42
C THR A 106 -3.78 -12.55 -14.99
N PHE A 107 -3.55 -12.61 -13.67
CA PHE A 107 -2.22 -12.79 -13.11
C PHE A 107 -2.03 -14.29 -12.84
N SER A 108 -1.05 -14.89 -13.51
CA SER A 108 -0.89 -16.34 -13.60
C SER A 108 0.56 -16.76 -13.32
N PRO A 109 0.84 -18.06 -13.11
CA PRO A 109 2.19 -18.51 -12.77
C PRO A 109 3.27 -18.05 -13.75
N LYS A 110 2.93 -17.94 -15.04
CA LYS A 110 3.84 -17.54 -16.12
C LYS A 110 4.33 -16.09 -16.03
N ASP A 111 3.65 -15.26 -15.24
CA ASP A 111 3.99 -13.85 -15.08
C ASP A 111 5.07 -13.68 -14.00
N GLU A 112 5.25 -14.66 -13.10
CA GLU A 112 6.19 -14.69 -11.97
C GLU A 112 5.99 -13.58 -10.90
N TYR A 113 5.67 -12.37 -11.32
CA TYR A 113 5.31 -11.22 -10.49
C TYR A 113 4.47 -10.21 -11.27
N VAL A 114 3.90 -9.23 -10.57
CA VAL A 114 3.38 -7.99 -11.16
C VAL A 114 4.03 -6.79 -10.50
N LEU A 115 4.08 -5.68 -11.23
CA LEU A 115 4.41 -4.36 -10.71
C LEU A 115 3.13 -3.56 -10.58
N ILE A 116 2.91 -3.00 -9.40
CA ILE A 116 1.82 -2.07 -9.10
C ILE A 116 2.43 -0.69 -8.98
N GLU A 117 2.10 0.20 -9.90
CA GLU A 117 2.52 1.59 -9.87
C GLU A 117 1.34 2.45 -9.41
N ALA A 118 1.44 3.02 -8.21
CA ALA A 118 0.44 3.92 -7.66
C ALA A 118 0.90 5.39 -7.71
N LYS A 119 -0.04 6.30 -7.90
CA LYS A 119 0.16 7.75 -7.96
C LYS A 119 -0.89 8.52 -7.17
N VAL A 120 -0.47 9.58 -6.50
CA VAL A 120 -1.37 10.56 -5.90
C VAL A 120 -1.99 11.43 -6.99
N VAL A 121 -3.33 11.45 -7.05
CA VAL A 121 -4.10 12.27 -8.00
C VAL A 121 -4.48 13.60 -7.37
N SER A 122 -4.99 13.57 -6.14
CA SER A 122 -5.36 14.77 -5.39
C SER A 122 -5.23 14.54 -3.89
N LYS A 123 -5.00 15.61 -3.14
CA LYS A 123 -4.86 15.58 -1.69
C LYS A 123 -5.46 16.85 -1.10
N SER A 124 -6.37 16.68 -0.15
CA SER A 124 -6.90 17.73 0.72
C SER A 124 -6.41 17.50 2.16
N PRO A 125 -6.77 18.36 3.13
CA PRO A 125 -6.44 18.12 4.53
C PRO A 125 -7.04 16.82 5.10
N ALA A 126 -8.22 16.41 4.61
CA ALA A 126 -8.97 15.28 5.15
C ALA A 126 -8.97 14.03 4.26
N MET A 127 -8.83 14.18 2.94
CA MET A 127 -8.96 13.08 1.99
C MET A 127 -7.83 13.08 0.98
N MET A 128 -7.54 11.92 0.40
CA MET A 128 -6.63 11.78 -0.72
C MET A 128 -7.19 10.78 -1.73
N THR A 129 -7.07 11.11 -3.01
CA THR A 129 -7.42 10.23 -4.12
C THR A 129 -6.15 9.77 -4.81
N MET A 130 -6.06 8.48 -5.10
CA MET A 130 -4.93 7.86 -5.78
C MET A 130 -5.43 6.93 -6.89
N GLN A 131 -4.54 6.65 -7.84
CA GLN A 131 -4.77 5.66 -8.90
C GLN A 131 -3.57 4.73 -9.02
N ALA A 132 -3.78 3.52 -9.54
CA ALA A 132 -2.72 2.58 -9.81
C ALA A 132 -2.95 1.78 -11.09
N GLU A 133 -1.84 1.39 -11.72
CA GLU A 133 -1.82 0.39 -12.78
C GLU A 133 -1.07 -0.86 -12.31
N VAL A 134 -1.60 -2.03 -12.64
CA VAL A 134 -0.93 -3.32 -12.46
C VAL A 134 -0.43 -3.80 -13.81
N ARG A 135 0.87 -4.07 -13.93
CA ARG A 135 1.50 -4.55 -15.15
C ARG A 135 2.33 -5.80 -14.88
N ASN A 136 2.30 -6.76 -15.80
CA ASN A 136 3.17 -7.93 -15.75
C ASN A 136 4.57 -7.61 -16.33
N PRO A 137 5.56 -8.53 -16.27
CA PRO A 137 6.92 -8.24 -16.75
C PRO A 137 7.00 -7.99 -18.27
N LYS A 138 5.99 -8.42 -19.02
CA LYS A 138 5.84 -8.14 -20.47
C LYS A 138 5.18 -6.78 -20.73
N ASN A 139 5.07 -5.92 -19.71
CA ASN A 139 4.44 -4.61 -19.73
C ASN A 139 2.97 -4.64 -20.22
N LYS A 140 2.26 -5.74 -20.00
CA LYS A 140 0.84 -5.85 -20.31
C LYS A 140 0.02 -5.39 -19.11
N LEU A 141 -0.99 -4.55 -19.38
CA LEU A 141 -1.93 -4.08 -18.37
C LEU A 141 -2.77 -5.26 -17.85
N VAL A 142 -2.69 -5.49 -16.55
CA VAL A 142 -3.42 -6.54 -15.82
C VAL A 142 -4.67 -5.95 -15.19
N ALA A 143 -4.55 -4.82 -14.50
CA ALA A 143 -5.65 -4.13 -13.86
C ALA A 143 -5.35 -2.63 -13.72
N ILE A 144 -6.41 -1.84 -13.53
CA ILE A 144 -6.32 -0.46 -13.02
C ILE A 144 -7.14 -0.36 -11.75
N SER A 145 -6.76 0.57 -10.89
CA SER A 145 -7.49 0.83 -9.65
C SER A 145 -7.49 2.31 -9.29
N THR A 146 -8.55 2.74 -8.62
CA THR A 146 -8.64 4.04 -7.96
C THR A 146 -9.05 3.84 -6.51
N THR A 147 -8.55 4.69 -5.63
CA THR A 147 -8.92 4.67 -4.21
C THR A 147 -9.09 6.07 -3.67
N SER A 148 -9.97 6.18 -2.68
CA SER A 148 -10.01 7.31 -1.76
C SER A 148 -9.63 6.85 -0.36
N VAL A 149 -8.82 7.65 0.31
CA VAL A 149 -8.39 7.42 1.69
C VAL A 149 -8.71 8.63 2.56
N LEU A 150 -9.10 8.37 3.80
CA LEU A 150 -9.24 9.36 4.87
C LEU A 150 -7.89 9.55 5.55
N ILE A 151 -7.45 10.80 5.70
CA ILE A 151 -6.26 11.17 6.47
C ILE A 151 -6.67 11.35 7.93
N LEU A 152 -6.11 10.55 8.83
CA LEU A 152 -6.50 10.55 10.23
C LEU A 152 -6.10 11.86 10.93
N GLN A 153 -7.11 12.62 11.34
CA GLN A 153 -6.94 13.90 12.06
C GLN A 153 -6.57 13.68 13.52
N GLU A 154 -6.10 14.74 14.18
CA GLU A 154 -5.59 14.67 15.56
C GLU A 154 -6.61 14.10 16.55
N SER A 155 -7.87 14.53 16.44
CA SER A 155 -8.96 14.04 17.28
C SER A 155 -9.22 12.54 17.11
N MET A 156 -8.99 11.99 15.91
CA MET A 156 -9.13 10.56 15.63
C MET A 156 -7.96 9.77 16.20
N LEU A 157 -6.73 10.26 16.02
CA LEU A 157 -5.53 9.61 16.56
C LEU A 157 -5.59 9.48 18.08
N LYS A 158 -5.95 10.55 18.81
CA LYS A 158 -6.10 10.52 20.27
C LYS A 158 -7.11 9.47 20.76
N ARG A 159 -8.20 9.26 20.01
CA ARG A 159 -9.21 8.23 20.32
C ARG A 159 -8.71 6.80 20.07
N MET A 160 -7.79 6.60 19.13
CA MET A 160 -7.24 5.28 18.82
C MET A 160 -6.23 4.86 19.88
N THR A 161 -5.42 5.79 20.39
CA THR A 161 -4.51 5.54 21.51
C THR A 161 -5.22 4.99 22.73
N SER A 162 -6.31 5.65 23.15
CA SER A 162 -7.09 5.22 24.32
C SER A 162 -7.68 3.81 24.21
N LYS A 163 -7.76 3.25 22.99
CA LYS A 163 -8.21 1.88 22.76
C LYS A 163 -7.07 0.86 22.79
N GLN A 164 -5.90 1.20 22.24
CA GLN A 164 -4.71 0.33 22.35
C GLN A 164 -4.35 0.09 23.82
N GLU A 165 -4.40 1.12 24.66
CA GLU A 165 -4.15 1.00 26.11
C GLU A 165 -5.18 0.13 26.87
N GLN A 166 -6.33 -0.21 26.28
CA GLN A 166 -7.37 -1.03 26.91
C GLN A 166 -7.35 -2.49 26.44
N GLU A 167 -6.64 -2.79 25.35
CA GLU A 167 -6.55 -4.14 24.76
C GLU A 167 -5.24 -4.85 25.12
N ASP A 168 -4.28 -4.13 25.73
CA ASP A 168 -3.06 -4.65 26.36
C ASP A 168 -3.26 -4.87 27.89
#